data_AF-N4VAH8-F1
#
_entry.id   AF-N4VAH8-F1
#
_cell.length_a   1.000
_cell.length_b   1.000
_cell.length_c   1.000
_cell.angle_alpha   90.00
_cell.angle_beta   90.00
_cell.angle_gamma   90.00
#
_symmetry.space_group_name_H-M   'P 1'
#
loop_
_entity.id
_entity.type
_entity.pdbx_description
1 polymer ?
#
loop_
_entity_poly.entity_id
_entity_poly.type
_entity_poly.pdbx_seq_one_letter_code
_entity_poly.pdbx_strand_id
1 'polypeptide(L)'
;MESPHHMGIRELNVSNWHAHNGLNTFNHAVPAIKTSAAFFTFLRANLVLNPSAMSSPVSHPHRPSAPSPLSASHTPHLDPLDDIPPLSLEVLTTREDKTAALRLVADSIAQQRQLASRALAAHPLPMATLALALALLYNLLPRDLGTLLTLSSGVVMTYLLAVRYLTAGYIPLAESLGWSFIRPSRDEEDLLLAARFGSEIIAALVLRLEPTFSAPNSHSSSGSRRRNKSGGSNSLRGGKGVIRAWTTKLRYRGKGVGTDLLHEAVRTVRERCGRDAEVGFAQEHANSTMVLPEFFNGAFRKRERMAARALEGVLAERDMVKKKR
;
A
#
# COMPACT_ATOMS: atom_id res chain seq x y z
N MET A 1 7.67 22.45 -31.76
CA MET A 1 8.81 23.08 -31.06
C MET A 1 8.31 23.32 -29.64
N GLU A 2 8.29 22.27 -28.82
CA GLU A 2 7.67 22.28 -27.50
C GLU A 2 8.59 21.52 -26.54
N SER A 3 8.77 22.12 -25.36
CA SER A 3 9.90 22.00 -24.47
C SER A 3 9.87 20.72 -23.61
N PRO A 4 11.03 20.14 -23.25
CA PRO A 4 11.08 19.03 -22.29
C PRO A 4 10.78 19.54 -20.89
N HIS A 5 9.74 18.97 -20.26
CA HIS A 5 9.41 19.21 -18.85
C HIS A 5 10.56 18.76 -17.96
N HIS A 6 11.19 19.74 -17.33
CA HIS A 6 12.27 19.59 -16.37
C HIS A 6 11.69 18.99 -15.08
N MET A 7 11.99 17.72 -14.80
CA MET A 7 11.60 17.06 -13.54
C MET A 7 12.67 17.41 -12.49
N GLY A 8 12.51 18.59 -11.88
CA GLY A 8 13.41 19.11 -10.86
C GLY A 8 13.12 18.52 -9.49
N ILE A 9 14.14 17.91 -8.88
CA ILE A 9 14.14 17.46 -7.49
C ILE A 9 14.02 18.71 -6.58
N ARG A 10 12.91 18.82 -5.83
CA ARG A 10 12.82 19.69 -4.66
C ARG A 10 12.46 18.85 -3.45
N GLU A 11 13.33 18.90 -2.45
CA GLU A 11 13.16 18.26 -1.16
C GLU A 11 11.86 18.70 -0.48
N LEU A 12 11.12 17.74 0.06
CA LEU A 12 9.94 17.98 0.90
C LEU A 12 10.41 18.52 2.25
N ASN A 13 10.51 19.85 2.37
CA ASN A 13 10.86 20.51 3.61
C ASN A 13 9.66 20.47 4.59
N VAL A 14 9.76 19.63 5.62
CA VAL A 14 8.70 19.38 6.62
C VAL A 14 8.80 20.31 7.85
N SER A 15 9.65 21.35 7.81
CA SER A 15 9.98 22.12 9.02
C SER A 15 9.01 23.23 9.42
N ASN A 16 7.88 23.40 8.73
CA ASN A 16 7.05 24.60 8.92
C ASN A 16 5.57 24.31 9.17
N TRP A 17 5.22 23.49 10.16
CA TRP A 17 3.84 23.42 10.66
C TRP A 17 3.78 23.19 12.17
N HIS A 18 3.42 24.25 12.89
CA HIS A 18 3.12 24.23 14.32
C HIS A 18 1.80 23.49 14.60
N ALA A 19 1.85 22.60 15.58
CA ALA A 19 0.72 21.86 16.10
C ALA A 19 -0.21 22.79 16.90
N HIS A 20 -1.49 22.87 16.51
CA HIS A 20 -2.54 23.32 17.42
C HIS A 20 -3.21 22.09 18.04
N ASN A 21 -2.90 21.85 19.31
CA ASN A 21 -3.59 20.90 20.17
C ASN A 21 -5.03 21.36 20.40
N GLY A 22 -6.00 20.48 20.17
CA GLY A 22 -7.42 20.76 20.39
C GLY A 22 -8.26 19.50 20.59
N LEU A 23 -7.72 18.48 21.27
CA LEU A 23 -8.42 17.22 21.50
C LEU A 23 -8.49 16.85 22.99
N ASN A 24 -9.06 17.73 23.83
CA ASN A 24 -9.39 17.41 25.22
C ASN A 24 -10.83 17.83 25.64
N THR A 25 -11.71 18.23 24.71
CA THR A 25 -13.03 18.80 25.09
C THR A 25 -14.24 18.01 24.57
N PHE A 26 -14.08 16.80 24.02
CA PHE A 26 -15.22 16.04 23.47
C PHE A 26 -15.73 14.87 24.34
N ASN A 27 -15.29 14.75 25.60
CA ASN A 27 -15.76 13.69 26.50
C ASN A 27 -17.04 14.03 27.28
N HIS A 28 -17.76 15.10 26.95
CA HIS A 28 -18.95 15.49 27.71
C HIS A 28 -20.14 15.93 26.86
N ALA A 29 -20.60 15.08 25.92
CA ALA A 29 -21.96 15.19 25.39
C ALA A 29 -22.44 13.88 24.73
N VAL A 30 -23.59 13.38 25.22
CA VAL A 30 -24.53 12.40 24.61
C VAL A 30 -24.26 10.89 24.81
N PRO A 31 -25.02 10.20 25.71
CA PRO A 31 -24.97 8.76 25.91
C PRO A 31 -26.00 8.01 25.04
N ALA A 32 -25.81 7.92 23.71
CA ALA A 32 -26.78 7.22 22.84
C ALA A 32 -26.22 6.43 21.64
N ILE A 33 -24.90 6.35 21.42
CA ILE A 33 -24.33 5.76 20.19
C ILE A 33 -23.62 4.41 20.46
N LYS A 34 -24.17 3.53 21.31
CA LYS A 34 -23.57 2.21 21.59
C LYS A 34 -24.30 1.00 21.02
N THR A 35 -25.33 1.16 20.19
CA THR A 35 -26.17 0.03 19.73
C THR A 35 -26.09 -0.30 18.24
N SER A 36 -25.13 0.23 17.47
CA SER A 36 -25.01 -0.04 16.02
C SER A 36 -23.82 -0.92 15.62
N ALA A 37 -22.92 -1.29 16.55
CA ALA A 37 -21.80 -2.19 16.25
C ALA A 37 -22.20 -3.68 16.18
N ALA A 38 -23.25 -4.11 16.89
CA ALA A 38 -23.69 -5.51 16.92
C ALA A 38 -24.36 -5.96 15.60
N PHE A 39 -25.04 -5.04 14.90
CA PHE A 39 -25.79 -5.36 13.67
C PHE A 39 -24.87 -5.71 12.48
N PHE A 40 -23.71 -5.05 12.38
CA PHE A 40 -22.72 -5.36 11.34
C PHE A 40 -21.92 -6.64 11.63
N THR A 41 -21.83 -7.07 12.89
CA THR A 41 -21.23 -8.37 13.27
C THR A 41 -22.14 -9.54 12.88
N PHE A 42 -23.47 -9.37 12.97
CA PHE A 42 -24.43 -10.41 12.60
C PHE A 42 -24.49 -10.66 11.09
N LEU A 43 -24.36 -9.62 10.26
CA LEU A 43 -24.31 -9.76 8.81
C LEU A 43 -23.03 -10.44 8.30
N ARG A 44 -21.95 -10.41 9.10
CA ARG A 44 -20.70 -11.10 8.76
C ARG A 44 -20.74 -12.61 9.08
N ALA A 45 -21.65 -13.05 9.95
CA ALA A 45 -21.75 -14.45 10.39
C ALA A 45 -22.59 -15.33 9.46
N ASN A 46 -23.53 -14.77 8.68
CA ASN A 46 -24.39 -15.54 7.77
C ASN A 46 -23.87 -15.63 6.32
N LEU A 47 -22.74 -14.99 5.99
CA LEU A 47 -22.17 -15.04 4.63
C LEU A 47 -21.08 -16.12 4.44
N VAL A 48 -20.86 -16.98 5.45
CA VAL A 48 -19.99 -18.17 5.36
C VAL A 48 -20.88 -19.40 5.48
N LEU A 49 -21.46 -19.82 4.36
CA LEU A 49 -22.04 -21.17 4.23
C LEU A 49 -20.88 -22.15 4.03
N ASN A 50 -20.66 -22.98 5.04
CA ASN A 50 -19.71 -24.09 5.06
C ASN A 50 -20.21 -25.21 4.11
N PRO A 51 -19.36 -25.83 3.28
CA PRO A 51 -19.73 -27.04 2.55
C PRO A 51 -19.71 -28.26 3.49
N SER A 52 -20.53 -29.26 3.14
CA SER A 52 -20.53 -30.62 3.70
C SER A 52 -21.29 -30.84 5.01
N ALA A 53 -22.62 -30.80 4.92
CA ALA A 53 -23.51 -31.59 5.76
C ALA A 53 -24.02 -32.80 4.95
N MET A 54 -23.34 -33.94 5.03
CA MET A 54 -23.96 -35.25 4.80
C MET A 54 -23.62 -36.14 6.00
N SER A 55 -24.65 -36.28 6.83
CA SER A 55 -24.78 -37.26 7.90
C SER A 55 -24.94 -38.67 7.32
N SER A 56 -24.35 -39.65 8.00
CA SER A 56 -24.95 -40.98 8.17
C SER A 56 -24.46 -41.59 9.48
N PRO A 57 -25.34 -41.94 10.42
CA PRO A 57 -24.99 -42.57 11.68
C PRO A 57 -25.16 -44.09 11.59
N VAL A 58 -24.19 -44.87 12.06
CA VAL A 58 -24.39 -46.29 12.41
C VAL A 58 -23.77 -46.55 13.77
N SER A 59 -24.65 -46.89 14.70
CA SER A 59 -24.42 -47.28 16.09
C SER A 59 -24.01 -48.74 16.20
N HIS A 60 -23.02 -49.08 17.04
CA HIS A 60 -23.03 -50.26 17.94
C HIS A 60 -21.97 -50.13 19.05
N PRO A 61 -22.25 -50.58 20.30
CA PRO A 61 -21.40 -50.43 21.48
C PRO A 61 -20.58 -51.70 21.77
N HIS A 62 -19.41 -51.62 22.44
CA HIS A 62 -18.93 -52.61 23.43
C HIS A 62 -17.63 -52.17 24.15
N ARG A 63 -17.53 -52.54 25.42
CA ARG A 63 -16.56 -52.17 26.48
C ARG A 63 -15.48 -53.30 26.62
N PRO A 64 -14.65 -53.32 27.68
CA PRO A 64 -13.27 -52.80 27.83
C PRO A 64 -12.17 -53.89 27.87
N SER A 65 -10.89 -53.49 27.76
CA SER A 65 -9.78 -54.18 28.45
C SER A 65 -8.47 -53.36 28.42
N ALA A 66 -7.95 -53.05 29.60
CA ALA A 66 -6.50 -52.87 29.83
C ALA A 66 -5.94 -54.26 30.24
N PRO A 67 -4.66 -54.59 29.99
CA PRO A 67 -3.55 -54.02 30.77
C PRO A 67 -2.27 -53.72 29.94
N SER A 68 -1.40 -52.85 30.48
CA SER A 68 -0.04 -52.60 29.99
C SER A 68 0.87 -53.83 30.10
N PRO A 69 1.96 -53.92 29.30
CA PRO A 69 3.27 -53.49 29.85
C PRO A 69 4.25 -52.84 28.84
N LEU A 70 5.06 -51.92 29.38
CA LEU A 70 6.47 -51.58 29.08
C LEU A 70 7.05 -51.62 27.63
N SER A 71 7.63 -50.47 27.28
CA SER A 71 8.80 -50.27 26.41
C SER A 71 8.62 -50.42 24.89
N ALA A 72 8.32 -49.30 24.23
CA ALA A 72 8.93 -48.97 22.95
C ALA A 72 8.97 -47.44 22.79
N SER A 73 10.19 -46.96 22.55
CA SER A 73 10.55 -45.60 22.19
C SER A 73 9.66 -45.03 21.08
N HIS A 74 8.88 -44.00 21.40
CA HIS A 74 8.51 -42.97 20.43
C HIS A 74 8.49 -41.63 21.15
N THR A 75 9.64 -40.95 21.15
CA THR A 75 9.68 -39.50 21.29
C THR A 75 8.79 -38.93 20.18
N PRO A 76 7.71 -38.20 20.50
CA PRO A 76 7.00 -37.44 19.48
C PRO A 76 7.98 -36.40 18.96
N HIS A 77 8.39 -36.58 17.70
CA HIS A 77 9.14 -35.61 16.94
C HIS A 77 8.32 -34.33 16.85
N LEU A 78 8.64 -33.36 17.71
CA LEU A 78 8.14 -32.01 17.60
C LEU A 78 8.83 -31.37 16.39
N ASP A 79 8.23 -31.51 15.22
CA ASP A 79 8.42 -30.58 14.12
C ASP A 79 7.14 -29.75 13.94
N PRO A 80 7.03 -28.56 14.55
CA PRO A 80 5.92 -27.65 14.32
C PRO A 80 6.29 -26.48 13.41
N LEU A 81 7.38 -26.56 12.62
CA LEU A 81 7.90 -25.43 11.83
C LEU A 81 8.05 -25.69 10.32
N ASP A 82 7.90 -26.93 9.84
CA ASP A 82 8.04 -27.25 8.41
C ASP A 82 6.80 -26.94 7.55
N ASP A 83 5.67 -26.59 8.19
CA ASP A 83 4.42 -26.22 7.50
C ASP A 83 4.26 -24.71 7.25
N ILE A 84 5.22 -23.87 7.69
CA ILE A 84 5.17 -22.42 7.44
C ILE A 84 6.02 -22.13 6.19
N PRO A 85 5.41 -21.80 5.04
CA PRO A 85 6.19 -21.55 3.84
C PRO A 85 7.10 -20.33 4.06
N PRO A 86 8.38 -20.41 3.65
CA PRO A 86 9.35 -19.36 3.91
C PRO A 86 8.98 -18.09 3.16
N LEU A 87 9.17 -16.95 3.82
CA LEU A 87 9.09 -15.64 3.19
C LEU A 87 10.39 -15.42 2.39
N SER A 88 10.32 -15.41 1.06
CA SER A 88 11.46 -15.08 0.22
C SER A 88 11.35 -13.65 -0.32
N LEU A 89 12.47 -12.93 -0.33
CA LEU A 89 12.60 -11.61 -0.93
C LEU A 89 13.52 -11.75 -2.13
N GLU A 90 12.97 -11.57 -3.33
CA GLU A 90 13.71 -11.85 -4.57
C GLU A 90 13.54 -10.73 -5.60
N VAL A 91 14.60 -10.52 -6.39
CA VAL A 91 14.54 -9.68 -7.58
C VAL A 91 13.89 -10.49 -8.69
N LEU A 92 12.75 -10.04 -9.18
CA LEU A 92 11.97 -10.75 -10.18
C LEU A 92 12.63 -10.70 -11.55
N THR A 93 12.97 -11.87 -12.08
CA THR A 93 13.51 -12.03 -13.44
C THR A 93 12.44 -12.51 -14.42
N THR A 94 11.57 -13.42 -13.97
CA THR A 94 10.49 -14.04 -14.77
C THR A 94 9.40 -13.03 -15.16
N ARG A 95 8.92 -13.14 -16.40
CA ARG A 95 7.86 -12.27 -16.92
C ARG A 95 6.55 -12.41 -16.15
N GLU A 96 6.18 -13.64 -15.79
CA GLU A 96 4.94 -13.96 -15.07
C GLU A 96 4.93 -13.32 -13.68
N ASP A 97 6.01 -13.48 -12.91
CA ASP A 97 6.12 -12.86 -11.60
C ASP A 97 6.10 -11.34 -11.66
N LYS A 98 6.77 -10.74 -12.67
CA LYS A 98 6.69 -9.29 -12.93
C LYS A 98 5.25 -8.84 -13.19
N THR A 99 4.45 -9.61 -13.95
CA THR A 99 3.02 -9.29 -14.12
C THR A 99 2.25 -9.38 -12.82
N ALA A 100 2.50 -10.40 -12.00
CA ALA A 100 1.82 -10.59 -10.73
C ALA A 100 2.16 -9.47 -9.73
N ALA A 101 3.43 -9.04 -9.69
CA ALA A 101 3.86 -7.88 -8.90
C ALA A 101 3.19 -6.58 -9.36
N LEU A 102 3.13 -6.32 -10.66
CA LEU A 102 2.41 -5.14 -11.21
C LEU A 102 0.92 -5.18 -10.90
N ARG A 103 0.28 -6.34 -11.03
CA ARG A 103 -1.13 -6.52 -10.65
C ARG A 103 -1.35 -6.18 -9.19
N LEU A 104 -0.44 -6.57 -8.29
CA LEU A 104 -0.51 -6.22 -6.87
C LEU A 104 -0.39 -4.70 -6.64
N VAL A 105 0.44 -4.00 -7.44
CA VAL A 105 0.52 -2.52 -7.44
C VAL A 105 -0.78 -1.90 -7.96
N ALA A 106 -1.30 -2.36 -9.08
CA ALA A 106 -2.56 -1.88 -9.67
C ALA A 106 -3.74 -2.09 -8.70
N ASP A 107 -3.82 -3.26 -8.06
CA ASP A 107 -4.81 -3.55 -7.01
C ASP A 107 -4.70 -2.58 -5.83
N SER A 108 -3.48 -2.14 -5.49
CA SER A 108 -3.28 -1.16 -4.42
C SER A 108 -3.84 0.22 -4.79
N ILE A 109 -3.77 0.63 -6.05
CA ILE A 109 -4.42 1.84 -6.58
C ILE A 109 -5.95 1.66 -6.59
N ALA A 110 -6.43 0.49 -7.02
CA ALA A 110 -7.86 0.19 -6.95
C ALA A 110 -8.38 0.26 -5.50
N GLN A 111 -7.58 -0.16 -4.51
CA GLN A 111 -7.88 0.01 -3.08
C GLN A 111 -7.88 1.48 -2.63
N GLN A 112 -7.11 2.37 -3.27
CA GLN A 112 -7.14 3.80 -2.95
C GLN A 112 -8.53 4.39 -3.21
N ARG A 113 -9.25 3.91 -4.23
CA ARG A 113 -10.64 4.30 -4.49
C ARG A 113 -11.53 4.08 -3.27
N GLN A 114 -11.40 2.94 -2.61
CA GLN A 114 -12.23 2.61 -1.44
C GLN A 114 -11.87 3.48 -0.22
N LEU A 115 -10.60 3.85 -0.08
CA LEU A 115 -10.24 4.82 0.96
C LEU A 115 -10.75 6.22 0.61
N ALA A 116 -10.60 6.65 -0.65
CA ALA A 116 -11.06 7.94 -1.12
C ALA A 116 -12.57 8.08 -0.94
N SER A 117 -13.35 7.05 -1.28
CA SER A 117 -14.80 7.04 -1.13
C SER A 117 -15.20 7.15 0.35
N ARG A 118 -14.53 6.42 1.25
CA ARG A 118 -14.78 6.52 2.68
C ARG A 118 -14.38 7.88 3.24
N ALA A 119 -13.23 8.43 2.84
CA ALA A 119 -12.75 9.72 3.29
C ALA A 119 -13.68 10.85 2.83
N LEU A 120 -14.11 10.81 1.57
CA LEU A 120 -15.06 11.76 0.99
C LEU A 120 -16.43 11.63 1.68
N ALA A 121 -16.97 10.41 1.80
CA ALA A 121 -18.27 10.19 2.41
C ALA A 121 -18.31 10.61 3.89
N ALA A 122 -17.22 10.45 4.64
CA ALA A 122 -17.15 10.79 6.06
C ALA A 122 -16.69 12.23 6.33
N HIS A 123 -16.43 13.03 5.30
CA HIS A 123 -15.97 14.40 5.48
C HIS A 123 -17.12 15.31 5.95
N PRO A 124 -16.88 16.27 6.86
CA PRO A 124 -17.94 17.11 7.43
C PRO A 124 -18.69 17.95 6.38
N LEU A 125 -17.99 18.43 5.34
CA LEU A 125 -18.62 19.23 4.27
C LEU A 125 -19.72 18.44 3.52
N PRO A 126 -19.44 17.31 2.85
CA PRO A 126 -20.47 16.53 2.17
C PRO A 126 -21.54 15.99 3.14
N MET A 127 -21.17 15.64 4.38
CA MET A 127 -22.15 15.26 5.41
C MET A 127 -23.12 16.41 5.76
N ALA A 128 -22.63 17.64 5.87
CA ALA A 128 -23.48 18.81 6.10
C ALA A 128 -24.43 19.05 4.92
N THR A 129 -23.95 18.88 3.68
CA THR A 129 -24.81 19.01 2.49
C THR A 129 -25.93 17.96 2.47
N LEU A 130 -25.62 16.72 2.84
CA LEU A 130 -26.61 15.65 2.95
C LEU A 130 -27.63 15.95 4.06
N ALA A 131 -27.18 16.37 5.24
CA ALA A 131 -28.04 16.71 6.36
C ALA A 131 -28.98 17.89 6.01
N LEU A 132 -28.47 18.92 5.34
CA LEU A 132 -29.26 20.05 4.88
C LEU A 132 -30.30 19.63 3.84
N ALA A 133 -29.93 18.78 2.88
CA ALA A 133 -30.87 18.24 1.89
C ALA A 133 -32.00 17.43 2.55
N LEU A 134 -31.68 16.60 3.54
CA LEU A 134 -32.67 15.84 4.31
C LEU A 134 -33.57 16.76 5.17
N ALA A 135 -33.01 17.80 5.78
CA ALA A 135 -33.77 18.77 6.57
C ALA A 135 -34.74 19.59 5.70
N LEU A 136 -34.30 20.02 4.52
CA LEU A 136 -35.16 20.69 3.55
C LEU A 136 -36.28 19.77 3.07
N LEU A 137 -35.96 18.51 2.77
CA LEU A 137 -36.95 17.52 2.39
C LEU A 137 -38.00 17.31 3.49
N TYR A 138 -37.57 17.25 4.75
CA TYR A 138 -38.48 17.12 5.90
C TYR A 138 -39.39 18.35 6.09
N ASN A 139 -38.86 19.56 5.88
CA ASN A 139 -39.61 20.80 6.13
C ASN A 139 -40.56 21.18 4.98
N LEU A 140 -40.25 20.80 3.74
CA LEU A 140 -40.97 21.26 2.55
C LEU A 140 -42.05 20.29 2.05
N LEU A 141 -41.99 19.00 2.40
CA LEU A 141 -42.94 18.00 1.92
C LEU A 141 -44.08 17.71 2.91
N PRO A 142 -45.23 17.22 2.43
CA PRO A 142 -46.32 16.79 3.29
C PRO A 142 -45.86 15.62 4.18
N ARG A 143 -46.48 15.49 5.36
CA ARG A 143 -46.12 14.53 6.42
C ARG A 143 -46.52 13.07 6.10
N ASP A 144 -46.52 12.70 4.83
CA ASP A 144 -46.72 11.33 4.38
C ASP A 144 -45.43 10.53 4.57
N LEU A 145 -45.42 9.65 5.57
CA LEU A 145 -44.24 8.88 5.96
C LEU A 145 -43.67 8.05 4.80
N GLY A 146 -44.53 7.48 3.95
CA GLY A 146 -44.10 6.72 2.78
C GLY A 146 -43.29 7.57 1.80
N THR A 147 -43.82 8.73 1.42
CA THR A 147 -43.18 9.68 0.49
C THR A 147 -41.84 10.19 1.05
N LEU A 148 -41.80 10.54 2.34
CA LEU A 148 -40.59 11.00 3.02
C LEU A 148 -39.50 9.93 3.05
N LEU A 149 -39.85 8.67 3.34
CA LEU A 149 -38.90 7.55 3.33
C LEU A 149 -38.32 7.28 1.94
N THR A 150 -39.16 7.26 0.90
CA THR A 150 -38.69 7.03 -0.48
C THR A 150 -37.76 8.15 -0.96
N LEU A 151 -38.12 9.42 -0.70
CA LEU A 151 -37.30 10.55 -1.13
C LEU A 151 -36.01 10.70 -0.32
N SER A 152 -36.05 10.45 1.00
CA SER A 152 -34.82 10.45 1.81
C SER A 152 -33.85 9.35 1.36
N SER A 153 -34.36 8.16 1.05
CA SER A 153 -33.56 7.10 0.42
C SER A 153 -32.98 7.53 -0.93
N GLY A 154 -33.77 8.20 -1.77
CA GLY A 154 -33.31 8.76 -3.04
C GLY A 154 -32.20 9.81 -2.90
N VAL A 155 -32.31 10.70 -1.90
CA VAL A 155 -31.27 11.69 -1.57
C VAL A 155 -30.00 11.00 -1.10
N VAL A 156 -30.10 10.01 -0.20
CA VAL A 156 -28.95 9.21 0.25
C VAL A 156 -28.31 8.43 -0.90
N MET A 157 -29.11 7.84 -1.79
CA MET A 157 -28.62 7.11 -2.96
C MET A 157 -27.89 8.05 -3.92
N THR A 158 -28.46 9.22 -4.20
CA THR A 158 -27.84 10.25 -5.06
C THR A 158 -26.51 10.72 -4.47
N TYR A 159 -26.45 10.92 -3.15
CA TYR A 159 -25.22 11.24 -2.43
C TYR A 159 -24.14 10.16 -2.61
N LEU A 160 -24.48 8.89 -2.39
CA LEU A 160 -23.53 7.79 -2.56
C LEU A 160 -23.08 7.61 -4.01
N LEU A 161 -23.95 7.88 -4.99
CA LEU A 161 -23.61 7.89 -6.41
C LEU A 161 -22.64 9.03 -6.74
N ALA A 162 -22.85 10.24 -6.19
CA ALA A 162 -21.92 11.35 -6.35
C ALA A 162 -20.53 11.02 -5.81
N VAL A 163 -20.44 10.42 -4.61
CA VAL A 163 -19.16 9.94 -4.05
C VAL A 163 -18.51 8.90 -4.97
N ARG A 164 -19.29 7.97 -5.53
CA ARG A 164 -18.78 6.97 -6.48
C ARG A 164 -18.26 7.57 -7.78
N TYR A 165 -18.93 8.59 -8.29
CA TYR A 165 -18.55 9.31 -9.50
C TYR A 165 -17.25 10.10 -9.30
N LEU A 166 -17.15 10.88 -8.22
CA LEU A 166 -15.97 11.68 -7.90
C LEU A 166 -14.71 10.83 -7.65
N THR A 167 -14.89 9.57 -7.27
CA THR A 167 -13.78 8.61 -7.05
C THR A 167 -13.51 7.69 -8.24
N ALA A 168 -14.24 7.83 -9.36
CA ALA A 168 -14.12 6.95 -10.51
C ALA A 168 -12.74 7.05 -11.21
N GLY A 169 -12.05 8.18 -11.11
CA GLY A 169 -10.75 8.40 -11.76
C GLY A 169 -9.63 7.45 -11.30
N TYR A 170 -9.77 6.75 -10.16
CA TYR A 170 -8.79 5.74 -9.74
C TYR A 170 -8.82 4.46 -10.58
N ILE A 171 -9.93 4.17 -11.28
CA ILE A 171 -10.06 2.98 -12.13
C ILE A 171 -9.12 3.06 -13.35
N PRO A 172 -9.21 4.10 -14.21
CA PRO A 172 -8.32 4.20 -15.37
C PRO A 172 -6.86 4.34 -14.97
N LEU A 173 -6.57 4.93 -13.80
CA LEU A 173 -5.21 4.98 -13.26
C LEU A 173 -4.67 3.58 -12.95
N ALA A 174 -5.46 2.72 -12.30
CA ALA A 174 -5.07 1.34 -12.04
C ALA A 174 -4.89 0.53 -13.34
N GLU A 175 -5.77 0.76 -14.33
CA GLU A 175 -5.67 0.11 -15.65
C GLU A 175 -4.44 0.56 -16.45
N SER A 176 -4.04 1.83 -16.31
CA SER A 176 -2.85 2.37 -16.96
C SER A 176 -1.54 1.79 -16.39
N LEU A 177 -1.60 1.21 -15.18
CA LEU A 177 -0.45 0.64 -14.50
C LEU A 177 -0.14 -0.77 -15.05
N GLY A 178 0.44 -0.79 -16.25
CA GLY A 178 0.87 -2.00 -16.93
C GLY A 178 2.38 -2.04 -17.18
N TRP A 179 2.79 -2.82 -18.18
CA TRP A 179 4.18 -2.90 -18.62
C TRP A 179 4.77 -1.57 -19.10
N SER A 180 3.91 -0.64 -19.54
CA SER A 180 4.27 0.75 -19.85
C SER A 180 4.85 1.48 -18.64
N PHE A 181 4.42 1.14 -17.43
CA PHE A 181 4.93 1.77 -16.21
C PHE A 181 6.40 1.45 -15.98
N ILE A 182 6.84 0.19 -16.16
CA ILE A 182 8.22 -0.28 -15.92
C ILE A 182 9.21 0.19 -16.99
N ARG A 183 8.74 0.62 -18.17
CA ARG A 183 9.62 1.09 -19.26
C ARG A 183 9.74 2.61 -19.29
N PRO A 184 10.88 3.19 -18.91
CA PRO A 184 11.29 4.48 -19.41
C PRO A 184 12.21 4.30 -20.63
N SER A 185 12.45 5.39 -21.34
CA SER A 185 13.14 5.46 -22.62
C SER A 185 14.51 4.79 -22.67
N ARG A 186 14.68 3.91 -23.67
CA ARG A 186 15.91 3.49 -24.38
C ARG A 186 17.14 2.91 -23.64
N ASP A 187 17.37 3.08 -22.33
CA ASP A 187 18.58 2.52 -21.69
C ASP A 187 18.51 2.25 -20.15
N GLU A 188 17.36 2.41 -19.50
CA GLU A 188 17.22 2.19 -18.04
C GLU A 188 16.17 1.10 -17.74
N GLU A 189 16.59 -0.01 -17.14
CA GLU A 189 15.70 -1.10 -16.71
C GLU A 189 15.23 -0.87 -15.26
N ASP A 190 13.92 -0.76 -15.05
CA ASP A 190 13.32 -0.77 -13.71
C ASP A 190 13.42 -2.21 -13.12
N LEU A 191 14.01 -2.31 -11.93
CA LEU A 191 14.13 -3.53 -11.14
C LEU A 191 12.84 -3.76 -10.33
N LEU A 192 12.27 -4.95 -10.43
CA LEU A 192 11.15 -5.37 -9.58
C LEU A 192 11.63 -6.29 -8.48
N LEU A 193 11.31 -5.94 -7.24
CA LEU A 193 11.53 -6.78 -6.08
C LEU A 193 10.17 -7.24 -5.55
N ALA A 194 10.08 -8.50 -5.14
CA ALA A 194 8.87 -9.04 -4.56
C ALA A 194 9.16 -9.84 -3.29
N ALA A 195 8.18 -9.82 -2.38
CA ALA A 195 8.14 -10.74 -1.26
C ALA A 195 7.15 -11.85 -1.59
N ARG A 196 7.59 -13.10 -1.55
CA ARG A 196 6.80 -14.28 -1.83
C ARG A 196 6.59 -15.08 -0.55
N PHE A 197 5.37 -15.54 -0.33
CA PHE A 197 5.03 -16.46 0.75
C PHE A 197 4.46 -17.73 0.11
N GLY A 198 5.27 -18.78 0.08
CA GLY A 198 4.98 -19.99 -0.69
C GLY A 198 5.02 -19.71 -2.19
N SER A 199 3.89 -19.89 -2.88
CA SER A 199 3.76 -19.58 -4.32
C SER A 199 3.23 -18.18 -4.60
N GLU A 200 2.71 -17.47 -3.58
CA GLU A 200 2.01 -16.21 -3.76
C GLU A 200 2.92 -15.00 -3.52
N ILE A 201 2.90 -14.03 -4.44
CA ILE A 201 3.52 -12.72 -4.24
C ILE A 201 2.62 -11.88 -3.32
N ILE A 202 3.17 -11.48 -2.16
CA ILE A 202 2.44 -10.75 -1.12
C ILE A 202 2.87 -9.30 -0.99
N ALA A 203 4.05 -8.92 -1.48
CA ALA A 203 4.49 -7.53 -1.57
C ALA A 203 5.29 -7.32 -2.86
N ALA A 204 5.24 -6.10 -3.38
CA ALA A 204 5.92 -5.71 -4.60
C ALA A 204 6.54 -4.32 -4.45
N LEU A 205 7.72 -4.14 -5.02
CA LEU A 205 8.46 -2.89 -5.07
C LEU A 205 9.06 -2.72 -6.47
N VAL A 206 8.88 -1.52 -7.04
CA VAL A 206 9.48 -1.14 -8.33
C VAL A 206 10.54 -0.10 -8.05
N LEU A 207 11.77 -0.40 -8.44
CA LEU A 207 12.97 0.40 -8.22
C LEU A 207 13.58 0.81 -9.56
N ARG A 208 13.89 2.09 -9.71
CA ARG A 208 14.71 2.59 -10.80
C ARG A 208 16.08 2.96 -10.27
N LEU A 209 17.12 2.60 -11.01
CA LEU A 209 18.48 3.04 -10.73
C LEU A 209 18.84 4.15 -11.71
N GLU A 210 19.01 5.36 -11.18
CA GLU A 210 19.40 6.52 -11.96
C GLU A 210 20.92 6.74 -11.80
N PRO A 211 21.69 6.78 -12.90
CA PRO A 211 23.10 7.17 -12.84
C PRO A 211 23.21 8.64 -12.40
N THR A 212 24.22 8.95 -11.59
CA THR A 212 24.59 10.34 -11.32
C THR A 212 25.31 10.89 -12.54
N PHE A 213 24.56 11.47 -13.48
CA PHE A 213 25.15 12.41 -14.42
C PHE A 213 25.54 13.66 -13.61
N SER A 214 26.83 13.82 -13.33
CA SER A 214 27.35 15.07 -12.79
C SER A 214 26.80 16.23 -13.62
N ALA A 215 26.00 17.09 -13.01
CA ALA A 215 25.41 18.24 -13.68
C ALA A 215 26.51 19.06 -14.38
N PRO A 216 26.33 19.45 -15.65
CA PRO A 216 27.23 20.40 -16.28
C PRO A 216 26.88 21.78 -15.72
N ASN A 217 27.66 22.29 -14.75
CA ASN A 217 28.08 23.69 -14.63
C ASN A 217 28.48 24.06 -13.19
N SER A 218 29.78 23.99 -12.93
CA SER A 218 30.50 25.12 -12.33
C SER A 218 31.87 25.20 -13.02
N HIS A 219 32.28 26.42 -13.34
CA HIS A 219 33.27 26.70 -14.37
C HIS A 219 34.66 26.14 -14.05
N SER A 220 35.21 25.33 -14.96
CA SER A 220 36.64 25.30 -15.20
C SER A 220 36.91 24.94 -16.66
N SER A 221 37.34 25.95 -17.40
CA SER A 221 38.00 25.84 -18.69
C SER A 221 39.31 25.08 -18.52
N SER A 222 39.46 23.95 -19.21
CA SER A 222 40.72 23.54 -19.88
C SER A 222 40.73 22.03 -20.12
N GLY A 223 40.91 21.66 -21.39
CA GLY A 223 41.88 20.62 -21.70
C GLY A 223 41.42 19.17 -21.65
N SER A 224 41.02 18.67 -22.83
CA SER A 224 41.62 17.48 -23.43
C SER A 224 41.62 16.16 -22.63
N ARG A 225 40.75 15.23 -23.00
CA ARG A 225 41.16 14.00 -23.73
C ARG A 225 39.99 13.02 -23.85
N ARG A 226 39.72 12.63 -25.09
CA ARG A 226 39.04 11.37 -25.46
C ARG A 226 39.55 10.22 -24.58
N ARG A 227 38.66 9.49 -23.90
CA ARG A 227 38.96 8.12 -23.48
C ARG A 227 37.71 7.26 -23.28
N ASN A 228 37.59 6.29 -24.19
CA ASN A 228 36.99 4.97 -24.07
C ASN A 228 35.54 4.83 -23.60
N LYS A 229 34.70 4.61 -24.62
CA LYS A 229 33.56 3.70 -24.60
C LYS A 229 34.03 2.30 -24.17
N SER A 230 33.87 1.96 -22.90
CA SER A 230 34.02 0.59 -22.39
C SER A 230 33.07 0.33 -21.21
N GLY A 231 32.02 -0.45 -21.49
CA GLY A 231 31.53 -1.52 -20.61
C GLY A 231 30.91 -1.17 -19.25
N GLY A 232 29.58 -0.99 -19.23
CA GLY A 232 28.70 -1.92 -18.51
C GLY A 232 28.55 -1.89 -16.99
N SER A 233 29.36 -1.18 -16.19
CA SER A 233 29.10 -1.12 -14.73
C SER A 233 29.54 0.15 -13.98
N ASN A 234 30.35 1.02 -14.60
CA ASN A 234 30.82 2.24 -13.95
C ASN A 234 29.86 3.45 -14.06
N SER A 235 28.79 3.37 -14.86
CA SER A 235 27.83 4.47 -15.05
C SER A 235 26.97 4.73 -13.82
N LEU A 236 26.70 3.70 -13.02
CA LEU A 236 25.79 3.77 -11.87
C LEU A 236 26.50 4.09 -10.54
N ARG A 237 27.83 4.23 -10.53
CA ARG A 237 28.62 4.35 -9.29
C ARG A 237 28.43 5.75 -8.70
N GLY A 238 27.86 5.82 -7.50
CA GLY A 238 27.38 7.05 -6.87
C GLY A 238 25.98 7.47 -7.35
N GLY A 239 25.26 6.60 -8.06
CA GLY A 239 23.91 6.86 -8.55
C GLY A 239 22.84 6.86 -7.45
N LYS A 240 21.59 7.05 -7.85
CA LYS A 240 20.42 7.13 -6.96
C LYS A 240 19.44 5.99 -7.24
N GLY A 241 18.93 5.36 -6.19
CA GLY A 241 17.83 4.41 -6.25
C GLY A 241 16.49 5.11 -5.99
N VAL A 242 15.61 5.13 -7.00
CA VAL A 242 14.30 5.76 -6.91
C VAL A 242 13.20 4.68 -6.85
N ILE A 243 12.49 4.62 -5.73
CA ILE A 243 11.37 3.69 -5.53
C ILE A 243 10.12 4.30 -6.16
N ARG A 244 9.64 3.68 -7.25
CA ARG A 244 8.48 4.14 -8.03
C ARG A 244 7.17 3.50 -7.59
N ALA A 245 7.23 2.34 -6.94
CA ALA A 245 6.06 1.71 -6.34
C ALA A 245 6.49 0.87 -5.16
N TRP A 246 5.68 0.84 -4.10
CA TRP A 246 5.87 -0.03 -2.95
C TRP A 246 4.50 -0.35 -2.36
N THR A 247 4.21 -1.64 -2.23
CA THR A 247 2.93 -2.09 -1.71
C THR A 247 3.03 -3.48 -1.11
N THR A 248 2.19 -3.72 -0.12
CA THR A 248 2.00 -5.02 0.51
C THR A 248 0.51 -5.34 0.46
N LYS A 249 0.18 -6.59 0.20
CA LYS A 249 -1.18 -7.12 0.21
C LYS A 249 -1.81 -6.87 1.58
N LEU A 250 -3.09 -6.45 1.60
CA LEU A 250 -3.76 -5.92 2.80
C LEU A 250 -3.65 -6.84 4.03
N ARG A 251 -3.76 -8.15 3.83
CA ARG A 251 -3.68 -9.21 4.87
C ARG A 251 -2.29 -9.42 5.47
N TYR A 252 -1.25 -8.88 4.83
CA TYR A 252 0.15 -8.95 5.27
C TYR A 252 0.71 -7.58 5.70
N ARG A 253 -0.12 -6.53 5.69
CA ARG A 253 0.28 -5.21 6.22
C ARG A 253 0.42 -5.27 7.74
N GLY A 254 1.37 -4.51 8.28
CA GLY A 254 1.65 -4.48 9.72
C GLY A 254 2.47 -5.67 10.23
N LYS A 255 2.90 -6.58 9.35
CA LYS A 255 3.71 -7.76 9.71
C LYS A 255 5.21 -7.60 9.41
N GLY A 256 5.69 -6.39 9.15
CA GLY A 256 7.11 -6.15 8.81
C GLY A 256 7.50 -6.41 7.34
N VAL A 257 6.76 -7.25 6.60
CA VAL A 257 7.07 -7.63 5.19
C VAL A 257 7.43 -6.46 4.28
N GLY A 258 6.68 -5.35 4.39
CA GLY A 258 6.95 -4.15 3.59
C GLY A 258 8.31 -3.51 3.92
N THR A 259 8.66 -3.47 5.21
CA THR A 259 9.95 -2.97 5.70
C THR A 259 11.09 -3.88 5.26
N ASP A 260 10.93 -5.20 5.36
CA ASP A 260 11.94 -6.17 4.91
C ASP A 260 12.25 -6.00 3.41
N LEU A 261 11.20 -5.75 2.61
CA LEU A 261 11.36 -5.46 1.19
C LEU A 261 12.12 -4.15 0.92
N LEU A 262 11.99 -3.14 1.81
CA LEU A 262 12.80 -1.92 1.74
C LEU A 262 14.28 -2.19 2.09
N HIS A 263 14.57 -3.05 3.07
CA HIS A 263 15.95 -3.45 3.38
C HIS A 263 16.63 -4.12 2.18
N GLU A 264 15.93 -4.99 1.47
CA GLU A 264 16.42 -5.66 0.26
C GLU A 264 16.53 -4.69 -0.93
N ALA A 265 15.61 -3.72 -1.05
CA ALA A 265 15.73 -2.67 -2.06
C ALA A 265 16.99 -1.81 -1.83
N VAL A 266 17.21 -1.33 -0.60
CA VAL A 266 18.40 -0.54 -0.23
C VAL A 266 19.68 -1.36 -0.43
N ARG A 267 19.63 -2.66 -0.14
CA ARG A 267 20.75 -3.59 -0.38
C ARG A 267 21.08 -3.63 -1.87
N THR A 268 20.07 -3.89 -2.70
CA THR A 268 20.20 -3.99 -4.16
C THR A 268 20.72 -2.69 -4.78
N VAL A 269 20.25 -1.52 -4.32
CA VAL A 269 20.76 -0.22 -4.77
C VAL A 269 22.24 -0.08 -4.44
N ARG A 270 22.65 -0.35 -3.20
CA ARG A 270 24.05 -0.18 -2.79
C ARG A 270 25.00 -1.19 -3.45
N GLU A 271 24.53 -2.40 -3.75
CA GLU A 271 25.29 -3.40 -4.51
C GLU A 271 25.53 -2.96 -5.96
N ARG A 272 24.55 -2.32 -6.60
CA ARG A 272 24.64 -1.92 -8.02
C ARG A 272 25.21 -0.50 -8.23
N CYS A 273 24.85 0.45 -7.38
CA CYS A 273 25.21 1.87 -7.49
C CYS A 273 26.34 2.28 -6.52
N GLY A 274 26.76 1.42 -5.61
CA GLY A 274 27.82 1.71 -4.63
C GLY A 274 27.30 2.12 -3.24
N ARG A 275 28.22 2.13 -2.26
CA ARG A 275 27.89 2.24 -0.82
C ARG A 275 27.26 3.58 -0.39
N ASP A 276 27.49 4.62 -1.19
CA ASP A 276 27.06 6.01 -0.96
C ASP A 276 25.86 6.39 -1.84
N ALA A 277 25.25 5.42 -2.53
CA ALA A 277 24.06 5.65 -3.33
C ALA A 277 22.88 6.09 -2.44
N GLU A 278 22.22 7.16 -2.85
CA GLU A 278 21.01 7.67 -2.21
C GLU A 278 19.80 6.79 -2.58
N VAL A 279 18.88 6.60 -1.64
CA VAL A 279 17.63 5.87 -1.89
C VAL A 279 16.45 6.73 -1.46
N GLY A 280 15.47 6.93 -2.34
CA GLY A 280 14.29 7.75 -2.06
C GLY A 280 13.06 7.27 -2.81
N PHE A 281 11.89 7.73 -2.38
CA PHE A 281 10.66 7.55 -3.17
C PHE A 281 10.62 8.54 -4.34
N ALA A 282 10.06 8.11 -5.47
CA ALA A 282 9.77 9.00 -6.59
C ALA A 282 8.71 10.03 -6.17
N GLN A 283 8.81 11.26 -6.69
CA GLN A 283 7.76 12.27 -6.52
C GLN A 283 6.43 11.79 -7.14
N GLU A 284 6.52 11.24 -8.36
CA GLU A 284 5.41 10.59 -9.04
C GLU A 284 5.55 9.07 -8.95
N HIS A 285 5.13 8.50 -7.81
CA HIS A 285 5.10 7.07 -7.58
C HIS A 285 3.69 6.51 -7.83
N ALA A 286 3.54 5.20 -8.03
CA ALA A 286 2.25 4.55 -8.36
C ALA A 286 1.07 5.01 -7.49
N ASN A 287 1.32 5.25 -6.20
CA ASN A 287 0.31 5.63 -5.22
C ASN A 287 0.22 7.14 -4.93
N SER A 288 0.92 8.02 -5.67
CA SER A 288 1.00 9.46 -5.37
C SER A 288 -0.13 10.25 -6.01
N THR A 289 -0.71 9.74 -7.11
CA THR A 289 -1.77 10.41 -7.85
C THR A 289 -3.03 10.60 -6.99
N MET A 290 -3.43 11.86 -6.81
CA MET A 290 -4.63 12.24 -6.07
C MET A 290 -5.72 12.71 -7.03
N VAL A 291 -6.82 11.97 -7.12
CA VAL A 291 -7.98 12.34 -7.97
C VAL A 291 -8.88 13.37 -7.30
N LEU A 292 -8.90 13.39 -5.96
CA LEU A 292 -9.75 14.30 -5.18
C LEU A 292 -9.00 15.60 -4.84
N PRO A 293 -9.73 16.70 -4.56
CA PRO A 293 -9.14 17.92 -4.03
C PRO A 293 -8.35 17.69 -2.74
N GLU A 294 -7.33 18.54 -2.50
CA GLU A 294 -6.37 18.36 -1.41
C GLU A 294 -6.97 18.18 -0.02
N PHE A 295 -8.09 18.83 0.26
CA PHE A 295 -8.78 18.78 1.56
C PHE A 295 -9.23 17.36 1.94
N PHE A 296 -9.51 16.50 0.95
CA PHE A 296 -9.90 15.11 1.18
C PHE A 296 -8.70 14.15 1.29
N ASN A 297 -7.49 14.64 0.98
CA ASN A 297 -6.32 13.79 0.80
C ASN A 297 -5.51 13.55 2.08
N GLY A 298 -5.98 14.05 3.24
CA GLY A 298 -5.25 13.94 4.50
C GLY A 298 -4.86 12.52 4.90
N ALA A 299 -5.72 11.53 4.63
CA ALA A 299 -5.43 10.12 4.90
C ALA A 299 -4.35 9.54 3.97
N PHE A 300 -4.28 9.99 2.70
CA PHE A 300 -3.22 9.61 1.76
C PHE A 300 -1.88 10.20 2.20
N ARG A 301 -1.84 11.51 2.51
CA ARG A 301 -0.64 12.18 3.03
C ARG A 301 -0.12 11.54 4.32
N LYS A 302 -1.01 11.06 5.19
CA LYS A 302 -0.60 10.30 6.39
C LYS A 302 0.11 8.99 6.02
N ARG A 303 -0.39 8.26 5.02
CA ARG A 303 0.26 7.01 4.54
C ARG A 303 1.59 7.27 3.87
N GLU A 304 1.68 8.32 3.07
CA GLU A 304 2.92 8.74 2.43
C GLU A 304 3.99 9.11 3.47
N ARG A 305 3.63 9.89 4.50
CA ARG A 305 4.53 10.14 5.64
C ARG A 305 4.95 8.88 6.39
N MET A 306 4.04 7.91 6.55
CA MET A 306 4.40 6.61 7.15
C MET A 306 5.38 5.84 6.25
N ALA A 307 5.23 5.92 4.93
CA ALA A 307 6.15 5.31 3.99
C ALA A 307 7.55 5.95 4.02
N ALA A 308 7.60 7.29 3.98
CA ALA A 308 8.85 8.04 4.11
C ALA A 308 9.59 7.69 5.41
N ARG A 309 8.88 7.70 6.55
CA ARG A 309 9.46 7.30 7.85
C ARG A 309 9.95 5.86 7.87
N ALA A 310 9.27 4.94 7.19
CA ALA A 310 9.71 3.54 7.11
C ALA A 310 11.04 3.44 6.35
N LEU A 311 11.19 4.15 5.23
CA LEU A 311 12.44 4.19 4.48
C LEU A 311 13.57 4.88 5.27
N GLU A 312 13.29 6.01 5.92
CA GLU A 312 14.24 6.70 6.80
C GLU A 312 14.72 5.78 7.93
N GLY A 313 13.82 5.01 8.55
CA GLY A 313 14.16 4.03 9.58
C GLY A 313 15.12 2.96 9.06
N VAL A 314 14.86 2.40 7.88
CA VAL A 314 15.71 1.39 7.22
C VAL A 314 17.11 1.94 6.91
N LEU A 315 17.19 3.19 6.45
CA LEU A 315 18.46 3.86 6.15
C LEU A 315 19.26 4.12 7.43
N ALA A 316 18.61 4.65 8.47
CA ALA A 316 19.22 4.96 9.75
C ALA A 316 19.78 3.72 10.45
N GLU A 317 19.01 2.63 10.50
CA GLU A 317 19.46 1.36 11.08
C GLU A 317 20.74 0.85 10.40
N ARG A 318 20.79 0.93 9.06
CA ARG A 318 21.97 0.50 8.31
C ARG A 318 23.18 1.38 8.52
N ASP A 319 23.01 2.67 8.66
CA ASP A 319 24.13 3.58 8.89
C ASP A 319 24.69 3.43 10.33
N MET A 320 23.86 3.05 11.30
CA MET A 320 24.35 2.60 12.62
C MET A 320 25.19 1.33 12.54
N VAL A 321 24.77 0.33 11.75
CA VAL A 321 25.55 -0.90 11.53
C VAL A 321 26.90 -0.60 10.86
N LYS A 322 26.95 0.36 9.93
CA LYS A 322 28.22 0.82 9.32
C LYS A 322 29.16 1.44 10.36
N LYS A 323 28.66 2.27 11.29
CA LYS A 323 29.49 2.96 12.29
C LYS A 323 30.06 2.02 13.36
N LYS A 324 29.40 0.89 13.62
CA LYS A 324 29.83 -0.10 14.63
C LYS A 324 30.94 -1.05 14.13
N ARG A 325 31.19 -1.09 12.82
CA ARG A 325 32.14 -2.01 12.18
C ARG A 325 33.40 -1.27 11.75
#